data_AF-A0A522T2A8-F1
#
_entry.id   AF-A0A522T2A8-F1
#
_cell.length_a   1.000
_cell.length_b   1.000
_cell.length_c   1.000
_cell.angle_alpha   90.00
_cell.angle_beta   90.00
_cell.angle_gamma   90.00
#
_symmetry.space_group_name_H-M   'P 1'
#
loop_
_entity.id
_entity.type
_entity.pdbx_description
1 polymer ?
#
loop_
_entity_poly.entity_id
_entity_poly.type
_entity_poly.pdbx_seq_one_letter_code
_entity_poly.pdbx_strand_id
1 'polypeptide(L)'
;MSRKLDLTARQVTAICKGAAKAGYVAKVAIGETVVWLVPEDQAVRGKEPGEEELDRQLEAFERHVPWPGPHLNHREDRVLQILVEADGLAMAADAIPLAGPRTVNGLIAYGLVGLEDGVKSFDRSQKIHATKEGLSFFRRRKAHYRQYPSL
;
A
#
# COMPACT_ATOMS: atom_id res chain seq x y z
N MET A 1 -10.35 28.75 -22.41
CA MET A 1 -8.94 28.46 -22.70
C MET A 1 -8.62 27.06 -22.17
N SER A 2 -8.78 26.01 -22.97
CA SER A 2 -8.44 24.65 -22.54
C SER A 2 -6.92 24.50 -22.46
N ARG A 3 -6.37 24.31 -21.25
CA ARG A 3 -4.94 24.04 -21.08
C ARG A 3 -4.58 22.79 -21.90
N LYS A 4 -3.55 22.91 -22.74
CA LYS A 4 -3.05 21.83 -23.58
C LYS A 4 -2.46 20.77 -22.65
N LEU A 5 -2.96 19.54 -22.72
CA LEU A 5 -2.41 18.44 -21.92
C LEU A 5 -0.95 18.21 -22.34
N ASP A 6 -0.06 18.01 -21.36
CA ASP A 6 1.37 17.72 -21.59
C ASP A 6 1.61 16.35 -22.27
N LEU A 7 0.56 15.54 -22.37
CA LEU A 7 0.59 14.24 -23.04
C LEU A 7 -0.05 14.34 -24.42
N THR A 8 0.67 13.83 -25.42
CA THR A 8 0.10 13.63 -26.75
C THR A 8 -0.98 12.53 -26.70
N ALA A 9 -2.00 12.64 -27.55
CA ALA A 9 -3.05 11.61 -27.66
C ALA A 9 -2.49 10.19 -27.89
N ARG A 10 -1.33 10.09 -28.55
CA ARG A 10 -0.62 8.83 -28.77
C ARG A 10 -0.06 8.23 -27.47
N GLN A 11 0.48 9.06 -26.57
CA GLN A 11 0.98 8.61 -25.27
C GLN A 11 -0.17 8.18 -24.36
N VAL A 12 -1.26 8.92 -24.34
CA VAL A 12 -2.49 8.53 -23.62
C VAL A 12 -2.97 7.17 -24.11
N THR A 13 -3.06 6.98 -25.43
CA THR A 13 -3.47 5.70 -26.04
C THR A 13 -2.53 4.54 -25.66
N ALA A 14 -1.22 4.77 -25.61
CA ALA A 14 -0.25 3.73 -25.25
C ALA A 14 -0.39 3.30 -23.78
N ILE A 15 -0.60 4.26 -22.87
CA ILE A 15 -0.87 3.99 -21.45
C ILE A 15 -2.17 3.20 -21.30
N CYS A 16 -3.23 3.59 -21.99
CA CYS A 16 -4.51 2.86 -21.97
C CYS A 16 -4.36 1.42 -22.43
N LYS A 17 -3.69 1.19 -23.56
CA LYS A 17 -3.48 -0.17 -24.10
C LYS A 17 -2.62 -1.01 -23.16
N GLY A 18 -1.61 -0.42 -22.52
CA GLY A 18 -0.76 -1.09 -21.53
C GLY A 18 -1.54 -1.49 -20.27
N ALA A 19 -2.32 -0.55 -19.71
CA ALA A 19 -3.13 -0.78 -18.52
C ALA A 19 -4.23 -1.84 -18.76
N ALA A 20 -4.95 -1.73 -19.87
CA ALA A 20 -5.97 -2.69 -20.28
C ALA A 20 -5.39 -4.11 -20.44
N LYS A 21 -4.23 -4.26 -21.10
CA LYS A 21 -3.55 -5.55 -21.25
C LYS A 21 -3.11 -6.14 -19.90
N ALA A 22 -2.86 -5.28 -18.90
CA ALA A 22 -2.49 -5.68 -17.55
C ALA A 22 -3.69 -5.85 -16.60
N GLY A 23 -4.93 -5.62 -17.06
CA GLY A 23 -6.14 -5.72 -16.23
C GLY A 23 -6.32 -4.57 -15.24
N TYR A 24 -5.67 -3.43 -15.47
CA TYR A 24 -5.75 -2.24 -14.61
C TYR A 24 -6.49 -1.10 -15.32
N VAL A 25 -7.18 -0.27 -14.53
CA VAL A 25 -7.74 1.02 -14.97
C VAL A 25 -6.61 2.05 -14.96
N ALA A 26 -6.37 2.72 -16.08
CA ALA A 26 -5.29 3.70 -16.15
C ALA A 26 -5.68 4.96 -15.36
N LYS A 27 -4.93 5.24 -14.29
CA LYS A 27 -5.01 6.50 -13.55
C LYS A 27 -3.85 7.39 -13.99
N VAL A 28 -4.16 8.52 -14.61
CA VAL A 28 -3.16 9.46 -15.13
C VAL A 28 -3.34 10.81 -14.47
N ALA A 29 -2.33 11.27 -13.72
CA ALA A 29 -2.27 12.63 -13.22
C ALA A 29 -1.62 13.54 -14.29
N ILE A 30 -2.31 14.62 -14.67
CA ILE A 30 -1.84 15.62 -15.62
C ILE A 30 -1.95 16.99 -14.95
N GLY A 31 -0.83 17.51 -14.44
CA GLY A 31 -0.82 18.70 -13.59
C GLY A 31 -1.65 18.48 -12.32
N GLU A 32 -2.65 19.32 -12.10
CA GLU A 32 -3.60 19.22 -10.99
C GLU A 32 -4.82 18.33 -11.30
N THR A 33 -4.92 17.80 -12.54
CA THR A 33 -6.09 17.01 -12.98
C THR A 33 -5.78 15.52 -12.94
N VAL A 34 -6.64 14.73 -12.28
CA VAL A 34 -6.54 13.26 -12.27
C VAL A 34 -7.58 12.68 -13.22
N VAL A 35 -7.11 11.99 -14.26
CA VAL A 35 -7.97 11.33 -15.25
C VAL A 35 -7.98 9.83 -14.98
N TRP A 36 -9.17 9.28 -14.81
CA TRP A 36 -9.39 7.84 -14.69
C TRP A 36 -9.95 7.33 -16.01
N LEU A 37 -9.25 6.39 -16.64
CA LEU A 37 -9.65 5.84 -17.94
C LEU A 37 -10.19 4.44 -17.73
N VAL A 38 -11.52 4.36 -17.76
CA VAL A 38 -12.30 3.14 -17.56
C VAL A 38 -12.53 2.46 -18.93
N PRO A 39 -12.40 1.13 -19.04
CA PRO A 39 -12.77 0.39 -20.26
C PRO A 39 -14.20 0.72 -20.73
N GLU A 40 -14.44 0.76 -22.04
CA GLU A 40 -15.72 1.20 -22.62
C GLU A 40 -16.92 0.32 -22.20
N ASP A 41 -16.67 -0.96 -21.96
CA ASP A 41 -17.63 -1.95 -21.44
C ASP A 41 -17.91 -1.80 -19.93
N GLN A 42 -17.01 -1.12 -19.21
CA GLN A 42 -17.15 -0.72 -17.81
C GLN A 42 -17.47 0.77 -17.67
N ALA A 43 -17.58 1.50 -18.78
CA ALA A 43 -18.05 2.87 -18.77
C ALA A 43 -19.46 2.83 -18.19
N VAL A 44 -19.57 3.27 -16.95
CA VAL A 44 -20.84 3.40 -16.27
C VAL A 44 -21.64 4.37 -17.13
N ARG A 45 -22.57 3.86 -17.96
CA ARG A 45 -23.71 4.64 -18.48
C ARG A 45 -24.63 4.91 -17.30
N GLY A 46 -24.13 5.66 -16.35
CA GLY A 46 -24.79 5.99 -15.11
C GLY A 46 -24.31 7.37 -14.74
N LYS A 47 -25.31 8.21 -14.47
CA LYS A 47 -25.25 9.55 -13.89
C LYS A 47 -23.81 10.00 -13.62
N GLU A 48 -23.34 10.96 -14.42
CA GLU A 48 -22.14 11.71 -14.08
C GLU A 48 -22.18 11.99 -12.57
N PRO A 49 -21.10 11.67 -11.82
CA PRO A 49 -21.06 12.02 -10.42
C PRO A 49 -21.40 13.50 -10.35
N GLY A 50 -22.43 13.84 -9.58
CA GLY A 50 -22.81 15.24 -9.41
C GLY A 50 -21.59 16.03 -8.96
N GLU A 51 -21.51 17.29 -9.33
CA GLU A 51 -20.39 18.19 -9.00
C GLU A 51 -19.98 18.08 -7.51
N GLU A 52 -20.96 17.96 -6.61
CA GLU A 52 -20.76 17.73 -5.17
C GLU A 52 -20.07 16.41 -4.78
N GLU A 53 -20.20 15.35 -5.58
CA GLU A 53 -19.49 14.08 -5.35
C GLU A 53 -18.05 14.16 -5.86
N LEU A 54 -17.83 14.83 -7.00
CA LEU A 54 -16.49 15.11 -7.52
C LEU A 54 -15.70 15.99 -6.55
N ASP A 55 -16.31 17.06 -6.05
CA ASP A 55 -15.68 17.95 -5.07
C ASP A 55 -15.35 17.21 -3.78
N ARG A 56 -16.25 16.35 -3.27
CA ARG A 56 -15.95 15.51 -2.11
C ARG A 56 -14.77 14.56 -2.34
N GLN A 57 -14.67 13.97 -3.53
CA GLN A 57 -13.56 13.07 -3.88
C GLN A 57 -12.24 13.84 -4.06
N LEU A 58 -12.29 15.04 -4.65
CA LEU A 58 -11.15 15.96 -4.79
C LEU A 58 -10.65 16.41 -3.41
N GLU A 59 -11.54 16.88 -2.54
CA GLU A 59 -11.19 17.26 -1.17
C GLU A 59 -10.58 16.09 -0.38
N ALA A 60 -11.13 14.88 -0.53
CA ALA A 60 -10.58 13.68 0.10
C ALA A 60 -9.17 13.36 -0.41
N PHE A 61 -8.94 13.53 -1.72
CA PHE A 61 -7.63 13.32 -2.35
C PHE A 61 -6.61 14.37 -1.90
N GLU A 62 -6.98 15.65 -1.85
CA GLU A 62 -6.11 16.74 -1.39
C GLU A 62 -5.73 16.58 0.09
N ARG A 63 -6.64 16.05 0.92
CA ARG A 63 -6.39 15.77 2.34
C ARG A 63 -5.66 14.45 2.57
N HIS A 64 -5.47 13.63 1.54
CA HIS A 64 -4.77 12.35 1.68
C HIS A 64 -3.29 12.58 1.88
N VAL A 65 -2.80 12.21 3.06
CA VAL A 65 -1.36 12.19 3.35
C VAL A 65 -0.87 10.75 3.19
N PRO A 66 -0.02 10.44 2.19
CA PRO A 66 0.52 9.10 2.04
C PRO A 66 1.41 8.74 3.23
N TRP A 67 1.46 7.45 3.57
CA TRP A 67 2.36 6.95 4.61
C TRP A 67 3.83 7.15 4.18
N PRO A 68 4.67 7.85 4.97
CA PRO A 68 6.06 8.14 4.58
C PRO A 68 7.04 6.99 4.87
N GLY A 69 6.60 5.91 5.52
CA GLY A 69 7.46 4.78 5.88
C GLY A 69 7.40 3.63 4.87
N PRO A 70 8.10 2.52 5.13
CA PRO A 70 8.05 1.35 4.27
C PRO A 70 6.61 0.82 4.11
N HIS A 71 6.30 0.43 2.87
CA HIS A 71 5.03 -0.21 2.53
C HIS A 71 5.16 -1.71 2.73
N LEU A 72 4.46 -2.22 3.73
CA LEU A 72 4.35 -3.66 3.95
C LEU A 72 3.31 -4.23 3.00
N ASN A 73 3.63 -5.37 2.38
CA ASN A 73 2.60 -6.17 1.71
C ASN A 73 1.68 -6.84 2.74
N HIS A 74 0.57 -7.42 2.27
CA HIS A 74 -0.42 -8.06 3.13
C HIS A 74 0.16 -9.13 4.07
N ARG A 75 1.14 -9.93 3.62
CA ARG A 75 1.76 -10.98 4.45
C ARG A 75 2.63 -10.38 5.55
N GLU A 76 3.45 -9.40 5.20
CA GLU A 76 4.33 -8.68 6.12
C GLU A 76 3.52 -7.95 7.20
N ASP A 77 2.45 -7.28 6.77
CA ASP A 77 1.53 -6.59 7.67
C ASP A 77 0.90 -7.54 8.70
N ARG A 78 0.41 -8.69 8.21
CA ARG A 78 -0.23 -9.68 9.08
C ARG A 78 0.74 -10.31 10.08
N VAL A 79 1.95 -10.65 9.65
CA VAL A 79 2.99 -11.20 10.53
C VAL A 79 3.40 -10.18 11.58
N LEU A 80 3.65 -8.93 11.19
CA LEU A 80 4.02 -7.88 12.13
C LEU A 80 2.91 -7.60 13.15
N GLN A 81 1.64 -7.58 12.72
CA GLN A 81 0.51 -7.42 13.63
C GLN A 81 0.51 -8.48 14.74
N ILE A 82 0.65 -9.76 14.38
CA ILE A 82 0.65 -10.87 15.34
C ILE A 82 1.80 -10.71 16.34
N LEU A 83 2.99 -10.35 15.86
CA LEU A 83 4.16 -10.15 16.73
C LEU A 83 4.02 -8.93 17.65
N VAL A 84 3.34 -7.89 17.20
CA VAL A 84 3.02 -6.71 18.03
C VAL A 84 1.98 -7.06 19.10
N GLU A 85 0.98 -7.88 18.76
CA GLU A 85 -0.03 -8.40 19.70
C GLU A 85 0.59 -9.33 20.75
N ALA A 86 1.70 -9.99 20.42
CA ALA A 86 2.52 -10.76 21.36
C ALA A 86 3.43 -9.89 22.26
N ASP A 87 3.33 -8.56 22.17
CA ASP A 87 4.05 -7.57 23.00
C ASP A 87 5.58 -7.79 23.10
N GLY A 88 6.19 -8.20 21.97
CA GLY A 88 7.64 -8.41 21.89
C GLY A 88 8.11 -9.79 22.37
N LEU A 89 7.20 -10.70 22.74
CA LEU A 89 7.54 -12.09 22.99
C LEU A 89 7.96 -12.79 21.69
N ALA A 90 9.03 -13.59 21.78
CA ALA A 90 9.48 -14.40 20.67
C ALA A 90 8.52 -15.57 20.43
N MET A 91 8.14 -15.76 19.17
CA MET A 91 7.20 -16.78 18.72
C MET A 91 7.84 -17.68 17.68
N ALA A 92 7.52 -18.97 17.72
CA ALA A 92 7.98 -19.91 16.69
C ALA A 92 7.35 -19.52 15.33
N ALA A 93 8.18 -19.43 14.29
CA ALA A 93 7.73 -18.92 13.01
C ALA A 93 6.74 -19.85 12.29
N ASP A 94 6.79 -21.15 12.58
CA ASP A 94 5.82 -22.15 12.10
C ASP A 94 4.41 -21.94 12.67
N ALA A 95 4.30 -21.38 13.88
CA ALA A 95 3.05 -21.04 14.54
C ALA A 95 2.42 -19.74 14.02
N ILE A 96 3.14 -18.94 13.23
CA ILE A 96 2.66 -17.67 12.68
C ILE A 96 2.20 -17.86 11.23
N PRO A 97 0.90 -17.67 10.94
CA PRO A 97 0.40 -17.70 9.57
C PRO A 97 1.16 -16.70 8.68
N LEU A 98 1.50 -17.14 7.47
CA LEU A 98 2.18 -16.32 6.44
C LEU A 98 3.63 -15.92 6.78
N ALA A 99 4.22 -16.39 7.87
CA ALA A 99 5.63 -16.20 8.21
C ALA A 99 6.57 -17.10 7.37
N GLY A 100 6.53 -16.91 6.05
CA GLY A 100 7.47 -17.56 5.13
C GLY A 100 8.81 -16.82 5.06
N PRO A 101 9.88 -17.46 4.55
CA PRO A 101 11.20 -16.85 4.48
C PRO A 101 11.26 -15.51 3.78
N ARG A 102 10.54 -15.35 2.66
CA ARG A 102 10.46 -14.08 1.94
C ARG A 102 9.83 -12.96 2.78
N THR A 103 8.77 -13.28 3.51
CA THR A 103 8.04 -12.32 4.36
C THR A 103 8.87 -11.90 5.55
N VAL A 104 9.45 -12.87 6.27
CA VAL A 104 10.25 -12.59 7.46
C VAL A 104 11.55 -11.86 7.08
N ASN A 105 12.25 -12.28 6.03
CA ASN A 105 13.45 -11.56 5.57
C ASN A 105 13.14 -10.13 5.12
N GLY A 106 11.98 -9.88 4.50
CA GLY A 106 11.53 -8.52 4.19
C GLY A 106 11.36 -7.66 5.45
N LEU A 107 10.71 -8.20 6.48
CA LEU A 107 10.55 -7.51 7.77
C LEU A 107 11.87 -7.29 8.51
N ILE A 108 12.81 -8.23 8.42
CA ILE A 108 14.17 -8.09 8.95
C ILE A 108 14.92 -6.99 8.21
N ALA A 109 14.78 -6.89 6.88
CA ALA A 109 15.43 -5.85 6.08
C ALA A 109 14.96 -4.44 6.46
N TYR A 110 13.70 -4.29 6.89
CA TYR A 110 13.18 -3.05 7.46
C TYR A 110 13.53 -2.84 8.95
N GLY A 111 14.20 -3.79 9.60
CA GLY A 111 14.51 -3.76 11.03
C GLY A 111 13.30 -3.92 11.93
N LEU A 112 12.15 -4.36 11.41
CA LEU A 112 10.88 -4.45 12.14
C LEU A 112 10.74 -5.77 12.92
N VAL A 113 11.43 -6.81 12.47
CA VAL A 113 11.44 -8.14 13.09
C VAL A 113 12.88 -8.57 13.34
N GLY A 114 13.11 -9.21 14.49
CA GLY A 114 14.37 -9.81 14.88
C GLY A 114 14.27 -11.33 15.02
N LEU A 115 15.40 -12.01 14.86
CA LEU A 115 15.55 -13.43 15.21
C LEU A 115 16.11 -13.54 16.62
N GLU A 116 15.63 -14.50 17.42
CA GLU A 116 16.09 -14.68 18.81
C GLU A 116 17.60 -15.01 18.89
N ASP A 117 18.10 -15.83 17.97
CA ASP A 117 19.50 -16.28 17.95
C ASP A 117 20.46 -15.32 17.20
N GLY A 118 20.01 -14.14 16.78
CA GLY A 118 20.86 -13.15 16.09
C GLY A 118 21.43 -13.61 14.73
N VAL A 119 20.88 -14.67 14.15
CA VAL A 119 21.31 -15.24 12.86
C VAL A 119 20.97 -14.26 11.71
N LYS A 120 21.78 -14.25 10.64
CA LYS A 120 21.61 -13.32 9.51
C LYS A 120 20.56 -13.75 8.48
N SER A 121 20.15 -15.01 8.50
CA SER A 121 19.21 -15.60 7.54
C SER A 121 18.16 -16.41 8.26
N PHE A 122 16.89 -16.11 7.97
CA PHE A 122 15.76 -16.80 8.57
C PHE A 122 15.60 -18.23 8.03
N ASP A 123 15.39 -19.17 8.95
CA ASP A 123 14.80 -20.48 8.73
C ASP A 123 13.52 -20.67 9.57
N ARG A 124 12.61 -21.53 9.10
CA ARG A 124 11.31 -21.77 9.74
C ARG A 124 11.39 -22.40 11.13
N SER A 125 12.52 -23.03 11.48
CA SER A 125 12.75 -23.56 12.82
C SER A 125 12.98 -22.47 13.89
N GLN A 126 13.20 -21.22 13.46
CA GLN A 126 13.59 -20.15 14.36
C GLN A 126 12.39 -19.43 14.97
N LYS A 127 12.66 -18.79 16.11
CA LYS A 127 11.73 -17.87 16.76
C LYS A 127 11.99 -16.44 16.32
N ILE A 128 10.91 -15.70 16.13
CA ILE A 128 10.91 -14.32 15.66
C ILE A 128 10.13 -13.43 16.62
N HIS A 129 10.54 -12.17 16.75
CA HIS A 129 9.90 -11.18 17.61
C HIS A 129 9.82 -9.82 16.91
N ALA A 130 8.83 -8.99 17.29
CA ALA A 130 8.81 -7.59 16.87
C ALA A 130 9.93 -6.82 17.59
N THR A 131 10.75 -6.10 16.84
CA THR A 131 11.79 -5.24 17.45
C THR A 131 11.15 -4.00 18.09
N LYS A 132 11.93 -3.23 18.86
CA LYS A 132 11.50 -1.91 19.35
C LYS A 132 11.07 -0.98 18.21
N GLU A 133 11.76 -1.07 17.07
CA GLU A 133 11.41 -0.31 15.88
C GLU A 133 10.12 -0.85 15.23
N GLY A 134 9.93 -2.17 15.16
CA GLY A 134 8.69 -2.80 14.69
C GLY A 134 7.46 -2.36 15.48
N LEU A 135 7.55 -2.37 16.82
CA LEU A 135 6.49 -1.90 17.71
C LEU A 135 6.19 -0.40 17.49
N SER A 136 7.24 0.42 17.39
CA SER A 136 7.12 1.87 17.18
C SER A 136 6.54 2.19 15.81
N PHE A 137 7.00 1.51 14.76
CA PHE A 137 6.49 1.59 13.40
C PHE A 137 4.99 1.29 13.35
N PHE A 138 4.55 0.20 13.96
CA PHE A 138 3.14 -0.19 13.97
C PHE A 138 2.26 0.88 14.64
N ARG A 139 2.73 1.43 15.77
CA ARG A 139 2.03 2.53 16.48
C ARG A 139 1.94 3.79 15.62
N ARG A 140 3.04 4.23 15.00
CA ARG A 140 3.06 5.40 14.12
C ARG A 140 2.15 5.21 12.90
N ARG A 141 2.19 4.03 12.27
CA ARG A 141 1.38 3.70 11.10
C ARG A 141 -0.12 3.66 11.44
N LYS A 142 -0.49 3.08 12.57
CA LYS A 142 -1.89 3.07 13.05
C LYS A 142 -2.39 4.47 13.38
N ALA A 143 -1.56 5.31 14.02
CA ALA A 143 -1.87 6.71 14.28
C ALA A 143 -2.06 7.50 12.97
N HIS A 144 -1.19 7.28 11.97
CA HIS A 144 -1.27 7.89 10.66
C HIS A 144 -2.60 7.58 9.97
N TYR A 145 -2.97 6.30 9.82
CA TYR A 145 -4.23 5.95 9.15
C TYR A 145 -5.49 6.31 9.95
N ARG A 146 -5.36 6.54 11.25
CA ARG A 146 -6.45 7.11 12.06
C ARG A 146 -6.65 8.59 11.77
N GLN A 147 -5.56 9.33 11.50
CA GLN A 147 -5.60 10.76 11.21
C GLN A 147 -5.85 11.05 9.72
N TYR A 148 -5.30 10.22 8.84
CA TYR A 148 -5.38 10.31 7.39
C TYR A 148 -5.85 8.95 6.84
N PRO A 149 -7.16 8.68 6.83
CA PRO A 149 -7.70 7.45 6.26
C PRO A 149 -7.23 7.26 4.82
N SER A 150 -6.91 6.02 4.44
CA SER A 150 -6.69 5.69 3.04
C SER A 150 -7.97 5.92 2.25
N LEU A 151 -7.84 6.49 1.05
CA LEU A 151 -8.90 6.63 0.05
C LEU A 151 -9.53 5.26 -0.30
#